data_AF-M1A317-F1
#
_entry.id   AF-M1A317-F1
#
_cell.length_a   1.000
_cell.length_b   1.000
_cell.length_c   1.000
_cell.angle_alpha   90.00
_cell.angle_beta   90.00
_cell.angle_gamma   90.00
#
_symmetry.space_group_name_H-M   'P 1'
#
loop_
_entity.id
_entity.type
_entity.pdbx_description
1 polymer ?
#
loop_
_entity_poly.entity_id
_entity_poly.type
_entity_poly.pdbx_seq_one_letter_code
_entity_poly.pdbx_strand_id
1 'polypeptide(L)'
;MEKWGHVTTEYGNPCISDHYPMQLTMQITQHNIKVKFKFFNVWTEHDSFMSLVESVWKQDYGKGSMKKVWCKLIALQPALRQLNNKEFKYISQQIEKARYELSRIQEELYDQATDDLVEQEKEILMKLEKWR
;
A
#
# COMPACT_ATOMS: atom_id res chain seq x y z
N MET A 1 8.60 8.02 -43.95
CA MET A 1 9.11 7.50 -42.67
C MET A 1 8.17 8.00 -41.58
N GLU A 2 7.16 7.22 -41.25
CA GLU A 2 6.27 7.53 -40.13
C GLU A 2 7.00 7.25 -38.81
N LYS A 3 7.18 8.27 -37.98
CA LYS A 3 7.67 8.12 -36.60
C LYS A 3 6.67 8.79 -35.67
N TRP A 4 5.65 8.02 -35.29
CA TRP A 4 4.81 8.15 -34.09
C TRP A 4 4.68 9.57 -33.52
N GLY A 5 3.87 10.43 -34.15
CA GLY A 5 3.67 11.84 -33.76
C GLY A 5 2.89 12.06 -32.45
N HIS A 6 2.79 11.06 -31.57
CA HIS A 6 1.94 11.10 -30.36
C HIS A 6 2.63 10.50 -29.11
N VAL A 7 3.89 10.09 -29.21
CA VAL A 7 4.60 9.42 -28.11
C VAL A 7 5.69 10.36 -27.59
N THR A 8 5.40 11.03 -26.48
CA THR A 8 6.38 11.81 -25.72
C THR A 8 6.99 10.93 -24.64
N THR A 9 8.29 11.06 -24.40
CA THR A 9 9.01 10.39 -23.32
C THR A 9 9.31 11.40 -22.23
N GLU A 10 8.81 11.17 -21.02
CA GLU A 10 9.08 12.01 -19.85
C GLU A 10 9.84 11.20 -18.81
N TYR A 11 10.94 11.77 -18.31
CA TYR A 11 11.69 11.22 -17.17
C TYR A 11 11.17 11.85 -15.89
N GLY A 12 10.68 11.03 -14.98
CA GLY A 12 10.13 11.47 -13.70
C GLY A 12 11.15 11.45 -12.57
N ASN A 13 10.74 11.89 -11.38
CA ASN A 13 11.53 11.80 -10.16
C ASN A 13 11.83 10.30 -9.81
N PRO A 14 13.07 9.94 -9.42
CA PRO A 14 13.45 8.57 -9.04
C PRO A 14 12.57 7.95 -7.94
N CYS A 15 11.93 8.76 -7.09
CA CYS A 15 11.14 8.28 -5.96
C CYS A 15 11.97 7.31 -5.10
N ILE A 16 11.49 6.08 -4.92
CA ILE A 16 12.18 5.02 -4.16
C ILE A 16 13.09 4.13 -5.03
N SER A 17 13.20 4.42 -6.33
CA SER A 17 14.03 3.69 -7.28
C SER A 17 15.42 4.34 -7.36
N ASP A 18 16.45 3.54 -7.61
CA ASP A 18 17.79 4.02 -7.96
C ASP A 18 17.88 4.55 -9.41
N HIS A 19 16.76 4.50 -10.14
CA HIS A 19 16.63 4.96 -11.51
C HIS A 19 15.46 5.94 -11.70
N TYR A 20 15.65 6.93 -12.57
CA TYR A 20 14.62 7.86 -13.02
C TYR A 20 13.61 7.11 -13.91
N PRO A 21 12.32 7.01 -13.52
CA PRO A 21 11.34 6.26 -14.29
C PRO A 21 11.04 6.97 -15.62
N MET A 22 10.87 6.16 -16.67
CA MET A 22 10.40 6.61 -17.97
C MET A 22 8.92 6.26 -18.10
N GLN A 23 8.05 7.27 -18.19
CA GLN A 23 6.60 7.05 -18.26
C GLN A 23 6.09 7.04 -19.71
N LEU A 24 5.33 6.00 -20.07
CA LEU A 24 4.61 5.90 -21.35
C LEU A 24 3.11 5.81 -21.08
N THR A 25 2.36 6.83 -21.47
CA THR A 25 0.91 6.90 -21.23
C THR A 25 0.16 6.16 -22.34
N MET A 26 -0.52 5.08 -22.00
CA MET A 26 -1.42 4.34 -22.89
C MET A 26 -2.86 4.43 -22.37
N GLN A 27 -3.86 4.38 -23.25
CA GLN A 27 -5.26 4.32 -22.83
C GLN A 27 -5.54 3.00 -22.11
N ILE A 28 -5.57 3.06 -20.77
CA ILE A 28 -5.97 1.94 -19.92
C ILE A 28 -7.46 2.11 -19.63
N THR A 29 -8.27 1.15 -20.06
CA THR A 29 -9.65 1.02 -19.61
C THR A 29 -9.65 0.50 -18.17
N GLN A 30 -9.66 1.41 -17.19
CA GLN A 30 -9.78 1.04 -15.78
C GLN A 30 -11.06 0.24 -15.54
N HIS A 31 -10.90 -1.07 -15.31
CA HIS A 31 -11.97 -1.89 -14.79
C HIS A 31 -12.01 -1.71 -13.28
N ASN A 32 -12.82 -0.77 -12.81
CA ASN A 32 -13.12 -0.61 -11.39
C ASN A 32 -13.99 -1.78 -10.91
N ILE A 33 -13.37 -2.93 -10.64
CA ILE A 33 -14.04 -4.05 -9.97
C ILE A 33 -14.17 -3.69 -8.50
N LYS A 34 -15.41 -3.45 -8.05
CA LYS A 34 -15.70 -3.21 -6.64
C LYS A 34 -15.56 -4.51 -5.86
N VAL A 35 -14.39 -4.74 -5.27
CA VAL A 35 -14.16 -5.88 -4.37
C VAL A 35 -14.83 -5.61 -3.01
N LYS A 36 -15.70 -6.51 -2.56
CA LYS A 36 -16.43 -6.35 -1.27
C LYS A 36 -15.53 -6.48 -0.04
N PHE A 37 -14.45 -7.25 -0.14
CA PHE A 37 -13.46 -7.47 0.92
C PHE A 37 -12.14 -7.95 0.33
N LYS A 38 -11.03 -7.40 0.82
CA LYS A 38 -9.67 -7.85 0.51
C LYS A 38 -8.99 -8.19 1.84
N PHE A 39 -8.46 -9.40 1.93
CA PHE A 39 -7.62 -9.81 3.04
C PHE A 39 -6.22 -9.23 2.85
N PHE A 40 -5.63 -8.67 3.91
CA PHE A 40 -4.25 -8.22 3.89
C PHE A 40 -3.39 -9.18 4.70
N ASN A 41 -2.34 -9.72 4.08
CA ASN A 41 -1.44 -10.68 4.72
C ASN A 41 -0.76 -10.10 5.97
N VAL A 42 -0.47 -8.80 5.99
CA VAL A 42 0.10 -8.11 7.17
C VAL A 42 -0.73 -8.29 8.44
N TRP A 43 -2.04 -8.54 8.32
CA TRP A 43 -2.86 -8.82 9.48
C TRP A 43 -2.39 -10.08 10.22
N THR A 44 -1.82 -11.09 9.55
CA THR A 44 -1.36 -12.32 10.21
C THR A 44 -0.16 -12.10 11.13
N GLU A 45 0.57 -11.00 10.92
CA GLU A 45 1.74 -10.61 11.72
C GLU A 45 1.35 -9.79 12.96
N HIS A 46 0.11 -9.32 13.05
CA HIS A 46 -0.36 -8.54 14.19
C HIS A 46 -0.66 -9.44 15.39
N ASP A 47 -0.15 -9.08 16.57
CA ASP A 47 -0.26 -9.87 17.81
C ASP A 47 -1.68 -10.32 18.14
N SER A 48 -2.67 -9.45 17.95
CA SER A 48 -4.08 -9.77 18.23
C SER A 48 -4.76 -10.65 17.17
N PHE A 49 -4.15 -10.89 16.00
CA PHE A 49 -4.81 -11.58 14.89
C PHE A 49 -5.29 -12.98 15.26
N MET A 50 -4.40 -13.81 15.83
CA MET A 50 -4.77 -15.18 16.21
C MET A 50 -5.84 -15.20 17.28
N SER A 51 -5.75 -14.31 18.28
CA SER A 51 -6.77 -14.19 19.33
C SER A 51 -8.15 -13.80 18.77
N LEU A 52 -8.17 -12.93 17.75
CA LEU A 52 -9.38 -12.48 17.08
C LEU A 52 -10.01 -13.62 16.26
N VAL A 53 -9.20 -14.35 15.50
CA VAL A 53 -9.64 -15.56 14.77
C VAL A 53 -10.21 -16.59 15.73
N GLU A 54 -9.51 -16.90 16.81
CA GLU A 54 -9.95 -17.88 17.81
C GLU A 54 -11.29 -17.49 18.45
N SER A 55 -11.47 -16.21 18.77
CA SER A 55 -12.71 -15.69 19.36
C SER A 55 -13.94 -15.91 18.46
N VAL A 56 -13.76 -15.78 17.14
CA VAL A 56 -14.81 -16.04 16.15
C VAL A 56 -14.97 -17.54 15.91
N TRP A 57 -13.87 -18.29 15.91
CA TRP A 57 -13.89 -19.71 15.62
C TRP A 57 -14.54 -20.56 16.72
N LYS A 58 -14.57 -20.07 17.96
CA LYS A 58 -15.28 -20.70 19.09
C LYS A 58 -16.79 -20.52 19.05
N GLN A 59 -17.31 -19.58 18.24
CA GLN A 59 -18.75 -19.36 18.12
C GLN A 59 -19.42 -20.51 17.36
N ASP A 60 -20.62 -20.92 17.81
CA ASP A 60 -21.42 -21.93 17.13
C ASP A 60 -22.38 -21.31 16.10
N TYR A 61 -22.39 -21.88 14.90
CA TYR A 61 -23.20 -21.42 13.77
C TYR A 61 -24.14 -22.52 13.24
N GLY A 62 -24.59 -23.44 14.11
CA GLY A 62 -25.67 -24.38 13.81
C GLY A 62 -25.22 -25.70 13.16
N LYS A 63 -25.86 -26.15 12.07
CA LYS A 63 -25.56 -27.43 11.39
C LYS A 63 -24.99 -27.21 9.99
N GLY A 64 -24.09 -28.09 9.55
CA GLY A 64 -23.45 -28.07 8.24
C GLY A 64 -22.01 -27.52 8.27
N SER A 65 -21.03 -28.37 7.98
CA SER A 65 -19.60 -28.07 8.09
C SER A 65 -19.19 -26.85 7.25
N MET A 66 -19.54 -26.84 5.96
CA MET A 66 -19.18 -25.74 5.05
C MET A 66 -19.89 -24.43 5.40
N LYS A 67 -21.18 -24.51 5.78
CA LYS A 67 -21.95 -23.34 6.21
C LYS A 67 -21.35 -22.69 7.46
N LYS A 68 -20.86 -23.49 8.41
CA LYS A 68 -20.13 -22.97 9.59
C LYS A 68 -18.89 -22.20 9.21
N VAL A 69 -18.05 -22.75 8.33
CA VAL A 69 -16.83 -22.07 7.85
C VAL A 69 -17.18 -20.75 7.19
N TRP A 70 -18.16 -20.75 6.29
CA TRP A 70 -18.64 -19.53 5.64
C TRP A 70 -19.11 -18.48 6.66
N CYS A 71 -19.97 -18.84 7.61
CA CYS A 71 -20.46 -17.93 8.64
C CYS A 71 -19.32 -17.34 9.49
N LYS A 72 -18.33 -18.16 9.87
CA LYS A 72 -17.15 -17.71 10.60
C LYS A 72 -16.33 -16.69 9.81
N LEU A 73 -16.11 -16.93 8.51
CA LEU A 73 -15.40 -15.97 7.65
C LEU A 73 -16.15 -14.64 7.54
N ILE A 74 -17.48 -14.68 7.39
CA ILE A 74 -18.32 -13.47 7.37
C ILE A 74 -18.26 -12.72 8.71
N ALA A 75 -18.28 -13.44 9.84
CA ALA A 75 -18.18 -12.85 11.18
C ALA A 75 -16.79 -12.29 11.49
N LEU A 76 -15.73 -12.87 10.91
CA LEU A 76 -14.35 -12.41 11.05
C LEU A 76 -14.10 -11.10 10.28
N GLN A 77 -14.81 -10.90 9.16
CA GLN A 77 -14.66 -9.74 8.29
C GLN A 77 -14.76 -8.37 9.01
N PRO A 78 -15.80 -8.06 9.82
CA PRO A 78 -15.88 -6.79 10.56
C PRO A 78 -14.77 -6.64 11.60
N ALA A 79 -14.37 -7.74 12.26
CA ALA A 79 -13.32 -7.74 13.25
C ALA A 79 -11.96 -7.40 12.63
N LEU A 80 -11.65 -7.96 11.46
CA LEU A 80 -10.45 -7.60 10.67
C LEU A 80 -10.51 -6.17 10.13
N ARG A 81 -11.68 -5.68 9.73
CA ARG A 81 -11.84 -4.26 9.34
C ARG A 81 -11.57 -3.32 10.50
N GLN A 82 -12.01 -3.67 11.71
CA GLN A 82 -11.76 -2.87 12.90
C GLN A 82 -10.27 -2.87 13.26
N LEU A 83 -9.62 -4.05 13.22
CA LEU A 83 -8.17 -4.16 13.37
C LEU A 83 -7.44 -3.27 12.35
N ASN A 84 -7.85 -3.36 11.08
CA ASN A 84 -7.27 -2.54 10.03
C ASN A 84 -7.45 -1.03 10.27
N ASN A 85 -8.64 -0.62 10.72
CA ASN A 85 -8.90 0.78 11.01
C ASN A 85 -8.18 1.28 12.28
N LYS A 86 -7.85 0.39 13.22
CA LYS A 86 -7.09 0.76 14.41
C LYS A 86 -5.62 0.96 14.10
N GLU A 87 -5.04 0.00 13.37
CA GLU A 87 -3.59 -0.08 13.16
C GLU A 87 -3.14 0.63 11.87
N PHE A 88 -3.94 0.56 10.79
CA PHE A 88 -3.53 0.94 9.44
C PHE A 88 -4.37 2.06 8.81
N LYS A 89 -5.32 2.65 9.53
CA LYS A 89 -6.22 3.69 8.97
C LYS A 89 -5.48 4.88 8.37
N TYR A 90 -4.39 5.29 8.99
CA TYR A 90 -3.59 6.42 8.54
C TYR A 90 -2.35 6.00 7.76
N ILE A 91 -2.16 4.70 7.50
CA ILE A 91 -0.94 4.21 6.87
C ILE A 91 -0.80 4.75 5.45
N SER A 92 -1.88 4.77 4.68
CA SER A 92 -1.87 5.32 3.32
C SER A 92 -1.55 6.81 3.32
N GLN A 93 -2.05 7.57 4.30
CA GLN A 93 -1.75 9.00 4.43
C GLN A 93 -0.31 9.23 4.86
N GLN A 94 0.24 8.40 5.73
CA GLN A 94 1.66 8.47 6.14
C GLN A 94 2.59 8.12 4.97
N ILE A 95 2.26 7.09 4.19
CA ILE A 95 3.00 6.72 2.99
C ILE A 95 2.95 7.87 1.97
N GLU A 96 1.77 8.43 1.73
CA GLU A 96 1.61 9.55 0.78
C GLU A 96 2.40 10.79 1.23
N LYS A 97 2.33 11.12 2.52
CA LYS A 97 3.08 12.23 3.10
C LYS A 97 4.59 11.99 2.98
N ALA A 98 5.07 10.78 3.28
CA ALA A 98 6.48 10.44 3.14
C ALA A 98 6.94 10.47 1.67
N ARG A 99 6.09 10.05 0.71
CA ARG A 99 6.39 10.19 -0.73
C ARG A 99 6.47 11.65 -1.16
N TYR A 100 5.56 12.49 -0.67
CA TYR A 100 5.60 13.93 -0.94
C TYR A 100 6.87 14.58 -0.37
N GLU A 101 7.23 14.25 0.88
CA GLU A 101 8.46 14.75 1.51
C GLU A 101 9.72 14.29 0.77
N LEU A 102 9.75 13.02 0.33
CA LEU A 102 10.83 12.48 -0.50
C LEU A 102 10.97 13.26 -1.81
N SER A 103 9.87 13.46 -2.53
CA SER A 103 9.88 14.22 -3.79
C SER A 103 10.41 15.64 -3.60
N ARG A 104 10.02 16.31 -2.50
CA ARG A 104 10.50 17.66 -2.16
C ARG A 104 12.01 17.66 -1.90
N ILE A 105 12.53 16.71 -1.09
CA ILE A 105 13.97 16.62 -0.80
C ILE A 105 14.76 16.32 -2.07
N GLN A 106 14.26 15.44 -2.94
CA GLN A 106 14.90 15.10 -4.21
C GLN A 106 14.91 16.28 -5.19
N GLU A 107 13.89 17.14 -5.17
CA GLU A 107 13.87 18.40 -5.92
C GLU A 107 14.88 19.41 -5.35
N GLU A 108 14.94 19.57 -4.02
CA GLU A 108 15.93 20.42 -3.35
C GLU A 108 17.38 19.93 -3.60
N LEU A 109 17.62 18.62 -3.63
CA LEU A 109 18.91 18.02 -3.98
C LEU A 109 19.33 18.28 -5.42
N TYR A 110 18.36 18.36 -6.34
CA TYR A 110 18.62 18.69 -7.74
C TYR A 110 19.15 20.13 -7.88
N ASP A 111 18.62 21.06 -7.09
CA ASP A 111 19.04 22.46 -7.09
C ASP A 111 20.31 22.69 -6.25
N GLN A 112 20.41 22.06 -5.09
CA GLN A 112 21.53 22.21 -4.16
C GLN A 112 21.85 20.90 -3.41
N ALA A 113 22.87 20.18 -3.87
CA ALA A 113 23.35 18.99 -3.19
C ALA A 113 24.10 19.34 -1.89
N THR A 114 23.51 19.00 -0.73
CA THR A 114 24.15 19.13 0.59
C THR A 114 24.09 17.82 1.35
N ASP A 115 25.07 17.57 2.22
CA ASP A 115 25.16 16.33 3.00
C ASP A 115 23.93 16.13 3.90
N ASP A 116 23.34 17.21 4.42
CA ASP A 116 22.13 17.18 5.23
C ASP A 116 20.92 16.66 4.44
N LEU A 117 20.72 17.17 3.22
CA LEU A 117 19.63 16.71 2.35
C LEU A 117 19.80 15.25 1.92
N VAL A 118 21.04 14.80 1.68
CA VAL A 118 21.33 13.39 1.35
C VAL A 118 20.99 12.48 2.53
N GLU A 119 21.26 12.90 3.75
CA GLU A 119 20.92 12.11 4.93
C GLU A 119 19.40 12.09 5.18
N GLN A 120 18.71 13.23 5.00
CA GLN A 120 17.25 13.28 5.06
C GLN A 120 16.59 12.36 4.01
N GLU A 121 17.12 12.31 2.79
CA GLU A 121 16.64 11.42 1.74
C GLU A 121 16.74 9.95 2.18
N LYS A 122 17.91 9.52 2.68
CA LYS A 122 18.11 8.15 3.17
C LYS A 122 17.14 7.78 4.28
N GLU A 123 16.94 8.66 5.25
CA GLU A 123 16.02 8.40 6.37
C GLU A 123 14.58 8.17 5.87
N ILE A 124 14.12 8.96 4.91
CA ILE A 124 12.78 8.80 4.35
C ILE A 124 12.68 7.54 3.48
N LEU A 125 13.71 7.20 2.71
CA LEU A 125 13.76 5.95 1.95
C LEU A 125 13.65 4.73 2.88
N MET A 126 14.39 4.70 3.99
CA MET A 126 14.28 3.63 5.00
C MET A 126 12.87 3.53 5.61
N LYS A 127 12.19 4.67 5.82
CA LYS A 127 10.80 4.67 6.31
C LYS A 127 9.83 4.10 5.28
N LEU A 128 10.01 4.42 4.01
CA LEU A 128 9.16 3.94 2.91
C LEU A 128 9.40 2.48 2.56
N GLU A 129 10.62 1.97 2.74
CA GLU A 129 10.96 0.56 2.50
C GLU A 129 10.17 -0.40 3.41
N LYS A 130 9.82 0.05 4.62
CA LYS A 130 8.94 -0.71 5.55
C LYS A 130 7.53 -0.96 5.00
N TRP A 131 7.12 -0.22 3.99
CA TRP A 131 5.78 -0.28 3.39
C TRP A 131 5.79 -0.78 1.94
N ARG A 132 6.92 -1.32 1.49
CA ARG A 132 7.08 -1.96 0.18
C ARG A 132 6.44 -3.35 0.18
#